data_AF-A0A9D2G4W2-F1
#
_entry.id   AF-A0A9D2G4W2-F1
#
_cell.length_a   1.000
_cell.length_b   1.000
_cell.length_c   1.000
_cell.angle_alpha   90.00
_cell.angle_beta   90.00
_cell.angle_gamma   90.00
#
_symmetry.space_group_name_H-M   'P 1'
#
loop_
_entity.id
_entity.type
_entity.pdbx_description
1 polymer ?
#
loop_
_entity_poly.entity_id
_entity_poly.type
_entity_poly.pdbx_seq_one_letter_code
_entity_poly.pdbx_strand_id
1 'polypeptide(L)'
;MEEKKVERRNAAGAAVGAVEKLVKGVGSVIGVTPKTGERTQKLPNRIKILISIVNHDDEKHLKEILDDASVSLSYTFAGTGTARTAVLDYLGIGGTEKSVVLSLIPESDEENIMRELRTRMSLYLVGRGISFTIPLSAVSEIVANGLQSAATEKTIDGSKIMKDEQRQYDLIIAAVAANFVDDAMEAARGAGAAGGTIVRGRSVSNEKAEQFIGISLMHEQELLFILSTRERKLAIMQALSEKVGLKTEAGGVIFSVPVDRTAGIAVAAEAQEAKEGQA
;
A
#
# COMPACT_ATOMS: atom_id res chain seq x y z
N MET A 1 -23.97 -28.08 -37.41
CA MET A 1 -23.77 -27.66 -35.99
C MET A 1 -22.30 -27.63 -35.56
N GLU A 2 -21.34 -28.05 -36.41
CA GLU A 2 -19.92 -28.10 -36.06
C GLU A 2 -19.08 -26.87 -36.49
N GLU A 3 -19.51 -26.07 -37.47
CA GLU A 3 -18.70 -24.94 -37.95
C GLU A 3 -18.62 -23.76 -36.95
N LYS A 4 -19.66 -23.51 -36.16
CA LYS A 4 -19.66 -22.43 -35.14
C LYS A 4 -18.78 -22.70 -33.91
N LYS A 5 -18.23 -23.91 -33.77
CA LYS A 5 -17.39 -24.31 -32.63
C LYS A 5 -15.89 -24.09 -32.90
N VAL A 6 -15.48 -24.03 -34.17
CA VAL A 6 -14.08 -23.82 -34.57
C VAL A 6 -13.72 -22.33 -34.55
N GLU A 7 -14.65 -21.45 -34.94
CA GLU A 7 -14.42 -20.00 -35.00
C GLU A 7 -14.27 -19.34 -33.61
N ARG A 8 -14.92 -19.90 -32.58
CA ARG A 8 -14.78 -19.44 -31.18
C ARG A 8 -13.45 -19.85 -30.52
N ARG A 9 -12.74 -20.86 -31.06
CA ARG A 9 -11.39 -21.23 -30.58
C ARG A 9 -10.31 -20.29 -31.10
N ASN A 10 -10.49 -19.69 -32.28
CA ASN A 10 -9.52 -18.76 -32.86
C ASN A 10 -9.57 -17.35 -32.24
N ALA A 11 -10.71 -16.91 -31.71
CA ALA A 11 -10.83 -15.62 -31.01
C ALA A 11 -10.13 -15.61 -29.63
N ALA A 12 -10.09 -16.76 -28.94
CA ALA A 12 -9.40 -16.89 -27.64
C ALA A 12 -7.87 -16.85 -27.78
N GLY A 13 -7.32 -17.38 -28.88
CA GLY A 13 -5.88 -17.29 -29.18
C GLY A 13 -5.42 -15.87 -29.53
N ALA A 14 -6.27 -15.08 -30.18
CA ALA A 14 -5.98 -13.70 -30.54
C ALA A 14 -5.94 -12.76 -29.31
N ALA A 15 -6.77 -13.01 -28.29
CA ALA A 15 -6.79 -12.23 -27.06
C ALA A 15 -5.59 -12.52 -26.14
N VAL A 16 -5.13 -13.77 -26.07
CA VAL A 16 -3.90 -14.14 -25.34
C VAL A 16 -2.65 -13.53 -26.01
N GLY A 17 -2.61 -13.53 -27.35
CA GLY A 17 -1.53 -12.89 -28.11
C GLY A 17 -1.48 -11.36 -28.00
N ALA A 18 -2.60 -10.69 -27.74
CA ALA A 18 -2.66 -9.25 -27.55
C ALA A 18 -2.15 -8.81 -26.16
N VAL A 19 -2.42 -9.60 -25.11
CA VAL A 19 -1.89 -9.35 -23.76
C VAL A 19 -0.39 -9.66 -23.70
N GLU A 20 0.07 -10.71 -24.38
CA GLU A 20 1.50 -11.04 -24.44
C GLU A 20 2.31 -10.02 -25.26
N LYS A 21 1.71 -9.39 -26.28
CA LYS A 21 2.32 -8.26 -27.02
C LYS A 21 2.37 -6.96 -26.21
N LEU A 22 1.41 -6.73 -25.30
CA LEU A 22 1.43 -5.58 -24.39
C LEU A 22 2.50 -5.72 -23.29
N VAL A 23 2.81 -6.94 -22.85
CA VAL A 23 3.90 -7.20 -21.90
C VAL A 23 5.28 -7.21 -22.58
N LYS A 24 5.37 -7.59 -23.86
CA LYS A 24 6.63 -7.63 -24.64
C LYS A 24 6.96 -6.33 -25.39
N GLY A 25 6.06 -5.34 -25.41
CA GLY A 25 6.19 -4.10 -26.20
C GLY A 25 6.92 -2.93 -25.54
N VAL A 26 7.39 -3.06 -24.29
CA VAL A 26 8.08 -1.97 -23.58
C VAL A 26 9.61 -2.14 -23.59
N GLY A 27 10.13 -3.15 -24.29
CA GLY A 27 11.56 -3.41 -24.41
C GLY A 27 12.11 -3.07 -25.80
N SER A 28 12.46 -1.80 -26.04
CA SER A 28 13.59 -1.42 -26.92
C SER A 28 13.68 0.10 -27.02
N VAL A 29 14.56 0.72 -26.24
CA VAL A 29 15.46 1.74 -26.79
C VAL A 29 16.78 1.63 -26.05
N ILE A 30 17.87 1.70 -26.82
CA ILE A 30 19.28 1.83 -26.42
C ILE A 30 20.00 0.50 -26.09
N GLY A 31 20.57 -0.10 -27.14
CA GLY A 31 21.72 -0.98 -26.98
C GLY A 31 22.96 -0.18 -26.58
N VAL A 32 23.50 -0.47 -25.40
CA VAL A 32 24.90 -0.20 -25.04
C VAL A 32 25.46 -1.49 -24.44
N THR A 33 26.48 -2.04 -25.08
CA THR A 33 27.27 -3.18 -24.60
C THR A 33 27.90 -2.81 -23.24
N PRO A 34 27.84 -3.66 -22.20
CA PRO A 34 28.35 -3.29 -20.89
C PRO A 34 29.88 -3.30 -20.92
N LYS A 35 30.50 -2.14 -20.69
CA LYS A 35 31.89 -2.07 -20.22
C LYS A 35 31.88 -1.98 -18.70
N THR A 36 32.59 -2.93 -18.10
CA THR A 36 32.91 -3.10 -16.69
C THR A 36 33.29 -1.78 -16.02
N GLY A 37 32.58 -1.46 -14.93
CA GLY A 37 32.78 -0.31 -14.08
C GLY A 37 31.43 0.09 -13.48
N GLU A 38 31.24 -0.12 -12.17
CA GLU A 38 30.05 0.33 -11.45
C GLU A 38 29.95 1.87 -11.53
N ARG A 39 29.28 2.35 -12.58
CA ARG A 39 28.84 3.73 -12.71
C ARG A 39 27.45 3.80 -12.14
N THR A 40 27.32 4.49 -11.02
CA THR A 40 26.08 4.94 -10.42
C THR A 40 25.23 5.65 -11.49
N GLN A 41 24.23 4.98 -12.05
CA GLN A 41 23.41 5.53 -13.12
C GLN A 41 22.42 6.54 -12.52
N LYS A 42 22.59 7.82 -12.86
CA LYS A 42 21.61 8.85 -12.51
C LYS A 42 20.37 8.67 -13.38
N LEU A 43 19.24 8.40 -12.74
CA LEU A 43 17.93 8.22 -13.38
C LEU A 43 17.08 9.48 -13.15
N PRO A 44 16.09 9.77 -14.02
CA PRO A 44 15.16 10.85 -13.78
C PRO A 44 14.43 10.64 -12.45
N ASN A 45 14.15 11.73 -11.73
CA ASN A 45 13.43 11.64 -10.47
C ASN A 45 12.03 11.04 -10.70
N ARG A 46 11.67 10.07 -9.87
CA ARG A 46 10.39 9.36 -9.96
C ARG A 46 9.42 9.92 -8.93
N ILE A 47 8.16 9.55 -9.06
CA ILE A 47 7.13 9.87 -8.07
C ILE A 47 6.80 8.60 -7.30
N LYS A 48 6.58 8.72 -5.99
CA LYS A 48 6.04 7.68 -5.13
C LYS A 48 4.71 8.12 -4.53
N ILE A 49 3.94 7.15 -4.05
CA ILE A 49 2.86 7.41 -3.12
C ILE A 49 3.44 7.36 -1.72
N LEU A 50 3.20 8.40 -0.93
CA LEU A 50 3.25 8.38 0.52
C LEU A 50 1.83 8.16 1.05
N ILE A 51 1.64 7.15 1.89
CA ILE A 51 0.41 6.96 2.65
C ILE A 51 0.72 7.31 4.10
N SER A 52 -0.03 8.25 4.66
CA SER A 52 0.03 8.59 6.08
C SER A 52 -1.31 8.29 6.73
N ILE A 53 -1.30 7.50 7.80
CA ILE A 53 -2.47 7.18 8.62
C ILE A 53 -2.24 7.85 9.97
N VAL A 54 -2.91 8.97 10.18
CA VAL A 54 -2.72 9.84 11.35
C VAL A 54 -4.03 10.01 12.11
N ASN A 55 -3.99 10.51 13.34
CA ASN A 55 -5.23 10.89 14.02
C ASN A 55 -5.93 11.99 13.22
N HIS A 56 -7.26 12.02 13.25
CA HIS A 56 -8.04 12.98 12.48
C HIS A 56 -7.59 14.43 12.70
N ASP A 57 -7.31 14.81 13.96
CA ASP A 57 -6.89 16.16 14.32
C ASP A 57 -5.45 16.51 13.88
N ASP A 58 -4.62 15.50 13.58
CA ASP A 58 -3.21 15.68 13.20
C ASP A 58 -3.04 15.98 11.69
N GLU A 59 -4.13 16.00 10.91
CA GLU A 59 -4.09 16.21 9.45
C GLU A 59 -3.51 17.57 9.04
N LYS A 60 -3.84 18.64 9.78
CA LYS A 60 -3.30 19.99 9.51
C LYS A 60 -1.79 20.01 9.71
N HIS A 61 -1.32 19.38 10.77
CA HIS A 61 0.10 19.31 11.10
C HIS A 61 0.87 18.46 10.08
N LEU A 62 0.28 17.35 9.63
CA LEU A 62 0.81 16.55 8.51
C LEU A 62 0.96 17.40 7.25
N LYS A 63 -0.06 18.18 6.89
CA LYS A 63 -0.02 19.07 5.72
C LYS A 63 1.11 20.10 5.84
N GLU A 64 1.25 20.77 6.98
CA GLU A 64 2.32 21.74 7.21
C GLU A 64 3.71 21.11 7.04
N ILE A 65 3.92 19.90 7.56
CA ILE A 65 5.18 19.18 7.38
C ILE A 65 5.44 18.88 5.90
N LEU A 66 4.42 18.43 5.17
CA LEU A 66 4.56 18.13 3.75
C LEU A 66 4.88 19.38 2.93
N ASP A 67 4.17 20.49 3.19
CA ASP A 67 4.40 21.78 2.51
C ASP A 67 5.82 22.33 2.76
N ASP A 68 6.35 22.13 3.97
CA ASP A 68 7.72 22.54 4.32
C ASP A 68 8.79 21.64 3.69
N ALA A 69 8.50 20.33 3.58
CA ALA A 69 9.50 19.33 3.22
C ALA A 69 9.59 19.06 1.71
N SER A 70 8.50 19.25 0.95
CA SER A 70 8.42 18.95 -0.48
C SER A 70 7.18 19.58 -1.12
N VAL A 71 7.03 19.41 -2.44
CA VAL A 71 5.75 19.65 -3.11
C VAL A 71 5.04 18.33 -3.28
N SER A 72 3.81 18.25 -2.74
CA SER A 72 2.99 17.05 -2.79
C SER A 72 1.57 17.34 -3.25
N LEU A 73 0.93 16.35 -3.89
CA LEU A 73 -0.49 16.36 -4.18
C LEU A 73 -1.18 15.32 -3.31
N SER A 74 -2.03 15.78 -2.39
CA SER A 74 -2.58 14.95 -1.31
C SER A 74 -4.10 14.77 -1.40
N TYR A 75 -4.57 13.58 -1.04
CA TYR A 75 -5.99 13.20 -0.96
C TYR A 75 -6.27 12.53 0.37
N THR A 76 -7.28 13.00 1.09
CA THR A 76 -7.65 12.47 2.41
C THR A 76 -8.89 11.60 2.33
N PHE A 77 -8.88 10.49 3.06
CA PHE A 77 -10.01 9.61 3.30
C PHE A 77 -10.22 9.45 4.81
N ALA A 78 -11.48 9.42 5.25
CA ALA A 78 -11.80 9.06 6.62
C ALA A 78 -11.51 7.57 6.85
N GLY A 79 -10.91 7.26 7.99
CA GLY A 79 -10.65 5.88 8.40
C GLY A 79 -10.85 5.64 9.88
N THR A 80 -10.93 4.37 10.25
CA THR A 80 -11.06 3.93 11.64
C THR A 80 -9.90 3.03 11.99
N GLY A 81 -9.08 3.44 12.95
CA GLY A 81 -7.97 2.65 13.48
C GLY A 81 -8.48 1.56 14.41
N THR A 82 -7.96 0.35 14.25
CA THR A 82 -8.38 -0.84 15.01
C THR A 82 -7.30 -1.33 15.99
N ALA A 83 -6.20 -0.60 16.15
CA ALA A 83 -5.19 -0.92 17.14
C ALA A 83 -5.77 -0.75 18.55
N ARG A 84 -5.74 -1.83 19.35
CA ARG A 84 -6.24 -1.80 20.73
C ARG A 84 -5.28 -1.01 21.61
N THR A 85 -5.83 -0.17 22.48
CA THR A 85 -5.11 0.40 23.61
C THR A 85 -5.85 0.01 24.88
N ALA A 86 -5.12 -0.22 25.99
CA ALA A 86 -5.72 -0.64 27.25
C ALA A 86 -6.85 0.29 27.74
N VAL A 87 -6.76 1.58 27.39
CA VAL A 87 -7.77 2.59 27.72
C VAL A 87 -9.04 2.43 26.87
N LEU A 88 -8.91 2.22 25.56
CA LEU A 88 -10.05 2.05 24.66
C LEU A 88 -10.82 0.75 24.96
N ASP A 89 -10.10 -0.33 25.23
CA ASP A 89 -10.69 -1.61 25.61
C ASP A 89 -11.48 -1.49 26.93
N TYR A 90 -10.97 -0.74 27.91
CA TYR A 90 -11.66 -0.49 29.18
C TYR A 90 -12.95 0.33 29.00
N LEU A 91 -12.92 1.32 28.11
CA LEU A 91 -14.07 2.20 27.86
C LEU A 91 -15.11 1.58 26.90
N GLY A 92 -14.83 0.41 26.32
CA GLY A 92 -15.69 -0.22 25.31
C GLY A 92 -15.79 0.59 24.01
N ILE A 93 -14.80 1.45 23.72
CA ILE A 93 -14.78 2.28 22.52
C ILE A 93 -13.99 1.52 21.44
N GLY A 94 -14.69 1.11 20.38
CA GLY A 94 -14.19 0.14 19.38
C GLY A 94 -13.16 0.63 18.36
N GLY A 95 -12.67 1.87 18.44
CA GLY A 95 -11.67 2.37 17.51
C GLY A 95 -11.35 3.85 17.67
N THR A 96 -10.34 4.32 16.95
CA THR A 96 -9.99 5.75 16.88
C THR A 96 -10.24 6.29 15.49
N GLU A 97 -10.80 7.50 15.38
CA GLU A 97 -10.90 8.19 14.09
C GLU A 97 -9.50 8.54 13.55
N LYS A 98 -9.27 8.16 12.30
CA LYS A 98 -8.02 8.38 11.57
C LYS A 98 -8.30 9.14 10.27
N SER A 99 -7.32 9.91 9.84
CA SER A 99 -7.23 10.40 8.46
C SER A 99 -6.21 9.56 7.71
N VAL A 100 -6.62 8.96 6.59
CA VAL A 100 -5.74 8.27 5.64
C VAL A 100 -5.44 9.22 4.50
N VAL A 101 -4.20 9.71 4.44
CA VAL A 101 -3.75 10.71 3.46
C VAL A 101 -2.82 10.05 2.45
N LEU A 102 -3.21 10.12 1.18
CA LEU A 102 -2.47 9.66 0.01
C LEU A 102 -1.82 10.84 -0.68
N SER A 103 -0.48 10.91 -0.64
CA SER A 103 0.30 12.03 -1.19
C SER A 103 1.23 11.55 -2.30
N LEU A 104 1.17 12.18 -3.46
CA LEU A 104 2.16 12.01 -4.52
C LEU A 104 3.39 12.86 -4.18
N ILE A 105 4.56 12.22 -4.03
CA ILE A 105 5.80 12.88 -3.64
C ILE A 105 6.96 12.54 -4.59
N PRO A 106 7.91 13.46 -4.83
CA PRO A 106 9.16 13.13 -5.50
C PRO A 106 9.99 12.11 -4.71
N GLU A 107 10.55 11.09 -5.37
CA GLU A 107 11.35 10.04 -4.73
C GLU A 107 12.64 10.62 -4.10
N SER A 108 13.19 11.70 -4.66
CA SER A 108 14.33 12.43 -4.06
C SER A 108 14.07 12.95 -2.65
N ASP A 109 12.83 13.30 -2.33
CA ASP A 109 12.46 13.99 -1.09
C ASP A 109 11.99 13.00 -0.02
N GLU A 110 11.82 11.72 -0.37
CA GLU A 110 11.31 10.65 0.48
C GLU A 110 12.03 10.60 1.84
N GLU A 111 13.37 10.61 1.84
CA GLU A 111 14.16 10.49 3.07
C GLU A 111 13.97 11.69 3.99
N ASN A 112 13.91 12.89 3.42
CA ASN A 112 13.68 14.12 4.16
C ASN A 112 12.28 14.14 4.76
N ILE A 113 11.25 13.84 3.96
CA ILE A 113 9.86 13.79 4.39
C ILE A 113 9.68 12.79 5.54
N MET A 114 10.20 11.57 5.39
CA MET A 114 10.06 10.52 6.42
C MET A 114 10.74 10.91 7.74
N ARG A 115 11.88 11.61 7.67
CA ARG A 115 12.59 12.14 8.85
C ARG A 115 11.77 13.25 9.55
N GLU A 116 11.23 14.19 8.79
CA GLU A 116 10.41 15.28 9.33
C GLU A 116 9.11 14.74 9.94
N LEU A 117 8.41 13.82 9.27
CA LEU A 117 7.22 13.18 9.81
C LEU A 117 7.49 12.45 11.13
N ARG A 118 8.56 11.64 11.17
CA ARG A 118 8.96 10.91 12.38
C ARG A 118 9.19 11.84 13.57
N THR A 119 9.82 12.98 13.34
CA THR A 119 10.24 13.92 14.38
C THR A 119 9.08 14.85 14.78
N ARG A 120 8.51 15.57 13.81
CA ARG A 120 7.51 16.62 14.04
C ARG A 120 6.14 16.08 14.41
N MET A 121 5.76 14.88 13.97
CA MET A 121 4.51 14.22 14.41
C MET A 121 4.72 13.28 15.59
N SER A 122 5.96 13.13 16.06
CA SER A 122 6.34 12.16 17.09
C SER A 122 5.89 10.72 16.78
N LEU A 123 6.00 10.30 15.51
CA LEU A 123 5.55 8.95 15.10
C LEU A 123 6.30 7.83 15.83
N TYR A 124 7.46 8.11 16.43
CA TYR A 124 8.14 7.15 17.30
C TYR A 124 7.33 6.75 18.55
N LEU A 125 6.29 7.50 18.91
CA LEU A 125 5.34 7.16 19.97
C LEU A 125 4.16 6.36 19.42
N VAL A 126 3.75 5.33 20.17
CA VAL A 126 2.57 4.52 19.84
C VAL A 126 1.31 5.40 19.79
N GLY A 127 0.47 5.20 18.78
CA GLY A 127 -0.81 5.88 18.63
C GLY A 127 -0.76 7.25 17.93
N ARG A 128 0.42 7.74 17.55
CA ARG A 128 0.59 8.99 16.77
C ARG A 128 0.36 8.84 15.26
N GLY A 129 0.23 7.61 14.79
CA GLY A 129 0.03 7.30 13.37
C GLY A 129 1.25 6.63 12.75
N ILE A 130 1.12 6.31 11.46
CA ILE A 130 2.17 5.69 10.65
C ILE A 130 2.22 6.36 9.29
N SER A 131 3.40 6.40 8.69
CA SER A 131 3.59 6.84 7.31
C SER A 131 4.46 5.84 6.58
N PHE A 132 4.15 5.58 5.31
CA PHE A 132 4.93 4.64 4.51
C PHE A 132 4.79 4.93 3.02
N THR A 133 5.79 4.52 2.23
CA THR A 133 5.83 4.78 0.79
C THR A 133 5.62 3.54 -0.05
N ILE A 134 5.00 3.72 -1.21
CA ILE A 134 4.75 2.68 -2.21
C ILE A 134 5.34 3.16 -3.54
N PRO A 135 6.07 2.30 -4.27
CA PRO A 135 6.60 2.64 -5.58
C PRO A 135 5.45 2.80 -6.60
N LEU A 136 5.53 3.84 -7.44
CA LEU A 136 4.68 3.97 -8.61
C LEU A 136 5.40 3.57 -9.89
N SER A 137 4.62 3.05 -10.83
CA SER A 137 5.05 2.78 -12.20
C SER A 137 4.95 4.02 -13.09
N ALA A 138 3.91 4.85 -12.91
CA ALA A 138 3.66 6.03 -13.73
C ALA A 138 2.74 7.04 -13.04
N VAL A 139 2.82 8.30 -13.49
CA VAL A 139 1.91 9.40 -13.15
C VAL A 139 1.68 10.21 -14.43
N SER A 140 0.55 10.93 -14.54
CA SER A 140 0.29 11.80 -15.69
C SER A 140 1.38 12.86 -15.87
N GLU A 141 1.73 13.16 -17.12
CA GLU A 141 2.88 14.00 -17.47
C GLU A 141 2.84 15.39 -16.79
N ILE A 142 1.68 16.05 -16.78
CA ILE A 142 1.51 17.37 -16.14
C ILE A 142 1.82 17.30 -14.65
N VAL A 143 1.31 16.28 -13.96
CA VAL A 143 1.55 16.09 -12.52
C VAL A 143 3.00 15.71 -12.26
N ALA A 144 3.56 14.80 -13.06
CA ALA A 144 4.95 14.39 -12.95
C ALA A 144 5.90 15.58 -13.13
N ASN A 145 5.71 16.38 -14.19
CA ASN A 145 6.52 17.57 -14.45
C ASN A 145 6.33 18.63 -13.36
N GLY A 146 5.10 18.85 -12.89
CA GLY A 146 4.81 19.78 -11.80
C GLY A 146 5.58 19.42 -10.52
N LEU A 147 5.46 18.19 -10.05
CA LEU A 147 6.14 17.71 -8.85
C LEU A 147 7.66 17.65 -9.02
N GLN A 148 8.16 17.13 -10.15
CA GLN A 148 9.60 17.07 -10.43
C GLN A 148 10.24 18.45 -10.57
N SER A 149 9.51 19.45 -11.08
CA SER A 149 10.02 20.83 -11.20
C SER A 149 10.30 21.47 -9.85
N ALA A 150 9.55 21.09 -8.81
CA ALA A 150 9.71 21.59 -7.46
C ALA A 150 10.52 20.66 -6.54
N ALA A 151 10.79 19.43 -6.98
CA ALA A 151 11.62 18.47 -6.24
C ALA A 151 13.04 19.01 -5.98
N THR A 152 13.58 18.64 -4.81
CA THR A 152 14.93 19.04 -4.35
C THR A 152 16.00 18.59 -5.32
N GLU A 153 15.89 17.37 -5.84
CA GLU A 153 16.80 16.82 -6.85
C GLU A 153 16.03 16.43 -8.12
N LYS A 154 16.64 16.67 -9.29
CA LYS A 154 16.06 16.29 -10.60
C LYS A 154 16.37 14.86 -11.01
N THR A 155 17.34 14.24 -10.35
CA THR A 155 17.78 12.88 -10.64
C THR A 155 17.92 12.11 -9.35
N ILE A 156 17.63 10.82 -9.39
CA ILE A 156 17.92 9.90 -8.30
C ILE A 156 19.07 8.99 -8.69
N ASP A 157 19.84 8.58 -7.69
CA ASP A 157 20.82 7.52 -7.84
C ASP A 157 20.10 6.18 -7.99
N GLY A 158 20.26 5.52 -9.14
CA GLY A 158 19.63 4.23 -9.40
C GLY A 158 20.00 3.13 -8.40
N SER A 159 21.14 3.23 -7.72
CA SER A 159 21.53 2.31 -6.65
C SER A 159 20.75 2.52 -5.34
N LYS A 160 20.16 3.71 -5.15
CA LYS A 160 19.30 4.04 -4.00
C LYS A 160 17.84 3.63 -4.20
N ILE A 161 17.45 3.21 -5.40
CA ILE A 161 16.10 2.69 -5.65
C ILE A 161 15.92 1.40 -4.86
N MET A 162 14.88 1.37 -4.03
CA MET A 162 14.52 0.22 -3.22
C MET A 162 14.26 -1.01 -4.10
N LYS A 163 15.05 -2.06 -3.90
CA LYS A 163 14.83 -3.37 -4.50
C LYS A 163 13.87 -4.20 -3.66
N ASP A 164 13.30 -5.23 -4.27
CA ASP A 164 12.29 -6.04 -3.58
C ASP A 164 12.87 -6.77 -2.35
N GLU A 165 14.12 -7.23 -2.43
CA GLU A 165 14.80 -7.94 -1.34
C GLU A 165 15.08 -7.05 -0.13
N GLN A 166 15.10 -5.72 -0.31
CA GLN A 166 15.35 -4.75 0.76
C GLN A 166 14.09 -4.36 1.52
N ARG A 167 12.91 -4.67 0.97
CA ARG A 167 11.63 -4.34 1.61
C ARG A 167 11.42 -5.21 2.83
N GLN A 168 11.02 -4.59 3.94
CA GLN A 168 10.72 -5.28 5.19
C GLN A 168 9.22 -5.42 5.46
N TYR A 169 8.42 -4.59 4.80
CA TYR A 169 6.98 -4.51 5.01
C TYR A 169 6.21 -4.65 3.68
N ASP A 170 4.99 -5.15 3.79
CA ASP A 170 3.99 -5.15 2.74
C ASP A 170 2.69 -4.59 3.34
N LEU A 171 1.94 -3.81 2.55
CA LEU A 171 0.59 -3.40 2.90
C LEU A 171 -0.38 -4.43 2.35
N ILE A 172 -1.08 -5.14 3.23
CA ILE A 172 -2.17 -6.05 2.89
C ILE A 172 -3.46 -5.25 2.89
N ILE A 173 -4.26 -5.42 1.84
CA ILE A 173 -5.56 -4.78 1.67
C ILE A 173 -6.59 -5.90 1.51
N ALA A 174 -7.59 -5.92 2.40
CA ALA A 174 -8.76 -6.77 2.27
C ALA A 174 -9.99 -5.90 2.00
N ALA A 175 -10.56 -6.01 0.81
CA ALA A 175 -11.82 -5.39 0.44
C ALA A 175 -12.96 -6.37 0.71
N VAL A 176 -13.74 -6.14 1.76
CA VAL A 176 -14.82 -7.04 2.21
C VAL A 176 -16.17 -6.35 2.13
N ALA A 177 -17.26 -7.10 2.08
CA ALA A 177 -18.59 -6.56 2.25
C ALA A 177 -18.72 -5.84 3.61
N ALA A 178 -19.56 -4.80 3.67
CA ALA A 178 -19.80 -4.08 4.91
C ALA A 178 -20.22 -5.01 6.05
N ASN A 179 -19.76 -4.70 7.28
CA ASN A 179 -19.99 -5.47 8.51
C ASN A 179 -19.18 -6.76 8.68
N PHE A 180 -18.34 -7.15 7.71
CA PHE A 180 -17.42 -8.29 7.85
C PHE A 180 -16.00 -7.86 8.25
N VAL A 181 -15.77 -6.57 8.46
CA VAL A 181 -14.43 -6.03 8.76
C VAL A 181 -13.91 -6.47 10.14
N ASP A 182 -14.79 -6.67 11.10
CA ASP A 182 -14.42 -7.16 12.44
C ASP A 182 -13.95 -8.61 12.39
N ASP A 183 -14.65 -9.47 11.64
CA ASP A 183 -14.23 -10.85 11.34
C ASP A 183 -12.87 -10.88 10.61
N ALA A 184 -12.70 -9.99 9.62
CA ALA A 184 -11.44 -9.85 8.89
C ALA A 184 -10.28 -9.46 9.83
N MET A 185 -10.53 -8.49 10.71
CA MET A 185 -9.56 -8.04 11.70
C MET A 185 -9.26 -9.11 12.75
N GLU A 186 -10.24 -9.89 13.18
CA GLU A 186 -10.04 -11.01 14.10
C GLU A 186 -9.13 -12.08 13.47
N ALA A 187 -9.43 -12.50 12.24
CA ALA A 187 -8.60 -13.46 11.50
C ALA A 187 -7.17 -12.96 11.31
N ALA A 188 -7.00 -11.69 10.90
CA ALA A 188 -5.69 -11.10 10.73
C ALA A 188 -4.90 -11.04 12.04
N ARG A 189 -5.53 -10.65 13.16
CA ARG A 189 -4.89 -10.64 14.48
C ARG A 189 -4.51 -12.03 14.94
N GLY A 190 -5.36 -13.03 14.73
CA GLY A 190 -5.04 -14.43 15.00
C GLY A 190 -3.81 -14.93 14.25
N ALA A 191 -3.55 -14.38 13.06
CA ALA A 191 -2.36 -14.64 12.25
C ALA A 191 -1.16 -13.70 12.54
N GLY A 192 -1.24 -12.86 13.59
CA GLY A 192 -0.13 -12.01 14.05
C GLY A 192 -0.12 -10.57 13.52
N ALA A 193 -1.23 -10.08 12.95
CA ALA A 193 -1.37 -8.66 12.66
C ALA A 193 -1.49 -7.84 13.95
N ALA A 194 -0.76 -6.73 14.05
CA ALA A 194 -0.83 -5.83 15.21
C ALA A 194 -2.15 -5.02 15.25
N GLY A 195 -2.72 -4.74 14.08
CA GLY A 195 -3.90 -3.91 13.90
C GLY A 195 -4.06 -3.54 12.43
N GLY A 196 -4.99 -2.63 12.15
CA GLY A 196 -5.21 -2.12 10.82
C GLY A 196 -5.99 -0.81 10.83
N THR A 197 -6.27 -0.32 9.63
CA THR A 197 -7.11 0.86 9.41
C THR A 197 -8.21 0.51 8.44
N ILE A 198 -9.44 0.84 8.81
CA ILE A 198 -10.63 0.58 8.02
C ILE A 198 -10.96 1.85 7.24
N VAL A 199 -11.19 1.73 5.93
CA VAL A 199 -11.64 2.82 5.06
C VAL A 199 -12.92 2.35 4.38
N ARG A 200 -13.99 3.14 4.48
CA ARG A 200 -15.25 2.82 3.78
C ARG A 200 -15.13 3.15 2.30
N GLY A 201 -15.61 2.25 1.47
CA GLY A 201 -15.58 2.36 0.02
C GLY A 201 -16.83 1.81 -0.63
N ARG A 202 -16.85 1.88 -1.95
CA ARG A 202 -17.93 1.30 -2.77
C ARG A 202 -17.30 0.51 -3.90
N SER A 203 -17.83 -0.68 -4.16
CA SER A 203 -17.46 -1.42 -5.36
C SER A 203 -18.08 -0.75 -6.58
N VAL A 204 -17.35 -0.75 -7.68
CA VAL A 204 -17.93 -0.44 -8.98
C VAL A 204 -18.23 -1.79 -9.64
N SER A 205 -19.51 -2.09 -9.85
CA SER A 205 -19.92 -3.34 -10.46
C SER A 205 -19.26 -3.51 -11.83
N ASN A 206 -18.73 -4.70 -12.07
CA ASN A 206 -18.11 -5.06 -13.33
C ASN A 206 -18.61 -6.43 -13.73
N GLU A 207 -19.72 -6.46 -14.47
CA GLU A 207 -20.39 -7.69 -14.89
C GLU A 207 -19.44 -8.68 -15.58
N LYS A 208 -18.42 -8.19 -16.30
CA LYS A 208 -17.42 -9.07 -16.94
C LYS A 208 -16.46 -9.70 -15.93
N ALA A 209 -16.00 -8.93 -14.95
CA ALA A 209 -15.16 -9.47 -13.88
C ALA A 209 -15.97 -10.43 -13.00
N GLU A 210 -17.19 -10.06 -12.65
CA GLU A 210 -18.14 -10.90 -11.89
C GLU A 210 -18.43 -12.22 -12.61
N GLN A 211 -18.68 -12.20 -13.93
CA GLN A 211 -18.85 -13.41 -14.74
C GLN A 211 -17.58 -14.27 -14.82
N PHE A 212 -16.41 -13.64 -14.96
CA PHE A 212 -15.13 -14.35 -15.07
C PHE A 212 -14.71 -14.99 -13.74
N ILE A 213 -14.95 -14.29 -12.64
CA ILE A 213 -14.64 -14.72 -11.28
C ILE A 213 -15.75 -15.65 -10.74
N GLY A 214 -16.96 -15.55 -11.27
CA GLY A 214 -18.12 -16.38 -10.93
C GLY A 214 -18.88 -15.92 -9.68
N ILE A 215 -18.76 -14.65 -9.28
CA ILE A 215 -19.44 -14.08 -8.11
C ILE A 215 -19.96 -12.66 -8.40
N SER A 216 -20.96 -12.19 -7.66
CA SER A 216 -21.37 -10.77 -7.69
C SER A 216 -20.72 -10.00 -6.55
N LEU A 217 -20.23 -8.78 -6.84
CA LEU A 217 -19.55 -7.93 -5.87
C LEU A 217 -20.54 -6.97 -5.19
N MET A 218 -20.42 -6.83 -3.87
CA MET A 218 -21.29 -5.96 -3.07
C MET A 218 -21.01 -4.48 -3.31
N HIS A 219 -22.06 -3.65 -3.33
CA HIS A 219 -21.97 -2.23 -3.67
C HIS A 219 -21.27 -1.39 -2.60
N GLU A 220 -21.48 -1.71 -1.33
CA GLU A 220 -20.79 -1.09 -0.20
C GLU A 220 -19.74 -2.05 0.34
N GLN A 221 -18.50 -1.57 0.44
CA GLN A 221 -17.36 -2.35 0.87
C GLN A 221 -16.57 -1.61 1.94
N GLU A 222 -15.90 -2.36 2.80
CA GLU A 222 -14.94 -1.85 3.75
C GLU A 222 -13.55 -2.36 3.35
N LEU A 223 -12.62 -1.42 3.18
CA LEU A 223 -11.23 -1.70 2.90
C LEU A 223 -10.47 -1.75 4.22
N LEU A 224 -9.90 -2.90 4.52
CA LEU A 224 -9.04 -3.08 5.67
C LEU A 224 -7.57 -3.04 5.25
N PHE A 225 -6.83 -2.05 5.76
CA PHE A 225 -5.40 -1.84 5.53
C PHE A 225 -4.60 -2.39 6.70
N ILE A 226 -3.73 -3.38 6.44
CA ILE A 226 -2.85 -4.00 7.43
C ILE A 226 -1.42 -3.87 6.96
N LEU A 227 -0.62 -3.11 7.69
CA LEU A 227 0.83 -3.04 7.45
C LEU A 227 1.52 -4.17 8.22
N SER A 228 2.18 -5.07 7.50
CA SER A 228 2.79 -6.28 8.07
C SER A 228 4.22 -6.47 7.62
N THR A 229 5.03 -7.13 8.44
CA THR A 229 6.33 -7.64 8.02
C THR A 229 6.16 -8.66 6.90
N ARG A 230 7.14 -8.76 5.99
CA ARG A 230 7.06 -9.72 4.86
C ARG A 230 6.94 -11.17 5.32
N GLU A 231 7.58 -11.51 6.44
CA GLU A 231 7.52 -12.83 7.07
C GLU A 231 6.09 -13.25 7.45
N ARG A 232 5.27 -12.32 7.95
CA ARG A 232 3.89 -12.59 8.39
C ARG A 232 2.86 -12.46 7.28
N LYS A 233 3.23 -11.86 6.14
CA LYS A 233 2.29 -11.56 5.05
C LYS A 233 1.48 -12.77 4.63
N LEU A 234 2.16 -13.89 4.33
CA LEU A 234 1.50 -15.07 3.78
C LEU A 234 0.47 -15.65 4.77
N ALA A 235 0.83 -15.75 6.05
CA ALA A 235 -0.05 -16.26 7.10
C ALA A 235 -1.30 -15.38 7.26
N ILE A 236 -1.13 -14.05 7.28
CA ILE A 236 -2.25 -13.11 7.39
C ILE A 236 -3.17 -13.20 6.17
N MET A 237 -2.60 -13.24 4.96
CA MET A 237 -3.40 -13.35 3.72
C MET A 237 -4.17 -14.67 3.65
N GLN A 238 -3.60 -15.78 4.12
CA GLN A 238 -4.28 -17.07 4.19
C GLN A 238 -5.45 -17.04 5.18
N ALA A 239 -5.23 -16.54 6.40
CA ALA A 239 -6.28 -16.42 7.40
C ALA A 239 -7.45 -15.54 6.94
N LEU A 240 -7.13 -14.41 6.29
CA LEU A 240 -8.15 -13.55 5.66
C LEU A 240 -8.91 -14.30 4.55
N SER A 241 -8.20 -15.03 3.69
CA SER A 241 -8.83 -15.75 2.57
C SER A 241 -9.74 -16.88 3.03
N GLU A 242 -9.43 -17.52 4.15
CA GLU A 242 -10.25 -18.58 4.72
C GLU A 242 -11.52 -18.02 5.39
N LYS A 243 -11.37 -16.93 6.16
CA LYS A 243 -12.46 -16.37 6.97
C LYS A 243 -13.38 -15.43 6.19
N VAL A 244 -12.81 -14.54 5.38
CA VAL A 244 -13.54 -13.46 4.69
C VAL A 244 -13.27 -13.43 3.18
N GLY A 245 -12.67 -14.48 2.62
CA GLY A 245 -12.31 -14.50 1.22
C GLY A 245 -13.50 -14.55 0.27
N LEU A 246 -13.19 -14.56 -1.02
CA LEU A 246 -14.14 -14.46 -2.13
C LEU A 246 -15.29 -15.48 -2.11
N LYS A 247 -15.04 -16.68 -1.57
CA LYS A 247 -16.01 -17.78 -1.50
C LYS A 247 -16.84 -17.79 -0.21
N THR A 248 -16.66 -16.79 0.64
CA THR A 248 -17.39 -16.63 1.90
C THR A 248 -18.52 -15.61 1.71
N GLU A 249 -19.39 -15.47 2.71
CA GLU A 249 -20.44 -14.42 2.71
C GLU A 249 -19.86 -13.01 2.68
N ALA A 250 -18.62 -12.82 3.15
CA ALA A 250 -17.93 -11.53 3.10
C ALA A 250 -17.48 -11.13 1.68
N GLY A 251 -17.39 -12.11 0.75
CA GLY A 251 -17.03 -11.87 -0.65
C GLY A 251 -15.70 -11.16 -0.86
N GLY A 252 -14.74 -11.33 0.06
CA GLY A 252 -13.58 -10.46 0.15
C GLY A 252 -12.52 -10.69 -0.92
N VAL A 253 -11.95 -9.59 -1.42
CA VAL A 253 -10.77 -9.57 -2.31
C VAL A 253 -9.56 -9.14 -1.50
N ILE A 254 -8.53 -9.98 -1.45
CA ILE A 254 -7.34 -9.77 -0.63
C ILE A 254 -6.13 -9.68 -1.54
N PHE A 255 -5.35 -8.61 -1.39
CA PHE A 255 -4.14 -8.39 -2.16
C PHE A 255 -3.11 -7.62 -1.33
N SER A 256 -1.86 -7.62 -1.77
CA SER A 256 -0.78 -6.91 -1.10
C SER A 256 -0.03 -6.02 -2.06
N VAL A 257 0.44 -4.87 -1.57
CA VAL A 257 1.32 -3.96 -2.31
C VAL A 257 2.64 -3.76 -1.55
N PRO A 258 3.76 -3.63 -2.28
CA PRO A 258 5.07 -3.49 -1.66
C PRO A 258 5.19 -2.14 -0.95
N VAL A 259 5.85 -2.15 0.20
CA VAL A 259 6.17 -0.93 0.94
C VAL A 259 7.67 -0.70 0.92
N ASP A 260 8.05 0.50 0.51
CA ASP A 260 9.45 0.92 0.40
C ASP A 260 9.96 1.38 1.77
N ARG A 261 9.51 2.53 2.28
CA ARG A 261 9.93 3.04 3.60
C ARG A 261 8.76 3.14 4.55
N THR A 262 9.06 3.12 5.85
CA THR A 262 8.07 3.24 6.92
C THR A 262 8.57 4.20 8.02
N ALA A 263 7.62 4.84 8.69
CA ALA A 263 7.81 5.66 9.87
C ALA A 263 6.62 5.42 10.81
N GLY A 264 6.89 5.36 12.11
CA GLY A 264 5.86 5.17 13.13
C GLY A 264 5.44 3.73 13.42
N ILE A 265 6.11 2.75 12.79
CA ILE A 265 5.97 1.35 13.20
C ILE A 265 6.91 1.14 14.37
N ALA A 266 6.37 1.12 15.59
CA ALA A 266 7.11 0.63 16.74
C ALA A 266 7.38 -0.87 16.50
N VAL A 267 8.65 -1.21 16.27
CA VAL A 267 9.05 -2.61 16.16
C VAL A 267 8.86 -3.22 17.55
N ALA A 268 7.86 -4.08 17.70
CA ALA A 268 7.63 -4.85 18.93
C ALA A 268 8.85 -5.72 19.33
N ALA A 269 9.88 -5.84 18.49
CA ALA A 269 11.13 -6.51 18.80
C ALA A 269 12.04 -5.74 19.78
N GLU A 270 11.92 -4.41 19.91
CA GLU A 270 12.76 -3.65 20.85
C GLU A 270 12.31 -3.83 22.32
N ALA A 271 11.13 -4.42 22.56
CA ALA A 271 10.64 -4.73 23.91
C ALA A 271 11.16 -6.06 24.48
N GLN A 272 11.81 -6.90 23.66
CA GLN A 272 12.36 -8.19 24.09
C GLN A 272 13.85 -8.11 24.45
N GLU A 273 14.65 -7.30 23.75
CA GLU A 273 16.07 -7.10 24.10
C GLU A 273 16.26 -6.27 25.38
N ALA A 274 15.30 -5.42 25.75
CA ALA A 274 15.34 -4.66 27.01
C ALA A 274 15.03 -5.51 28.25
N LYS A 275 14.50 -6.73 28.10
CA LYS A 275 14.19 -7.63 29.23
C LYS A 275 15.23 -8.72 29.47
N GLU A 276 16.09 -9.01 28.50
CA GLU A 276 17.18 -10.00 28.65
C GLU A 276 18.50 -9.39 29.13
N GLY A 277 18.62 -8.05 29.15
CA GLY A 277 19.78 -7.34 29.70
C GLY A 277 19.70 -6.97 31.20
N GLN A 278 18.67 -7.42 31.93
CA GLN A 278 18.48 -7.12 33.36
C GLN A 278 18.08 -8.35 34.20
N ALA A 279 18.36 -9.57 33.73
CA ALA A 279 18.22 -10.80 34.51
C ALA A 279 19.58 -11.35 34.92
#